data_AF-A0A0G1RY36-F1
#
_entry.id   AF-A0A0G1RY36-F1
#
_cell.length_a   1.000
_cell.length_b   1.000
_cell.length_c   1.000
_cell.angle_alpha   90.00
_cell.angle_beta   90.00
_cell.angle_gamma   90.00
#
_symmetry.space_group_name_H-M   'P 1'
#
loop_
_entity.id
_entity.type
_entity.pdbx_description
1 polymer ?
#
loop_
_entity_poly.entity_id
_entity_poly.type
_entity_poly.pdbx_seq_one_letter_code
_entity_poly.pdbx_strand_id
1 'polypeptide(L)'
;MFAFGLGLWFFQDTLTDLYRQFFASLPRLEQAIEKKVNLPPPLRSEQDSPQAHLTVEGVIAFTNRQRTIHNLPPLAESGLLNRSAAAKAADMLKGQYFAHDSPEGVDVADLAADQGYRFIEIGENLALGNFLDDETLVEAWMDSPGHRENILKGSYREIGVGVIRGTFEGRTTWLAVQHFGVPLSACPGPDGGLAATIEDNKVRLDQLSQELAQRKQELEAYQPKRGPEYEQKVDEYNGLVEVYNQLIVETKGQVEDYNNQVNAFNACVGSL
;
A
#
# COMPACT_ATOMS: atom_id res chain seq x y z
N MET A 1 29.98 7.03 62.96
CA MET A 1 29.16 5.95 63.52
C MET A 1 28.04 5.69 62.52
N PHE A 2 28.13 4.58 61.78
CA PHE A 2 27.14 3.93 60.90
C PHE A 2 26.13 4.80 60.12
N ALA A 3 26.37 4.96 58.82
CA ALA A 3 25.29 5.02 57.83
C ALA A 3 25.37 3.74 56.99
N PHE A 4 24.43 2.83 57.28
CA PHE A 4 24.13 1.62 56.52
C PHE A 4 23.94 1.99 55.03
N GLY A 5 24.49 1.28 54.04
CA GLY A 5 24.33 -0.16 53.90
C GLY A 5 22.99 -0.51 53.22
N LEU A 6 22.53 0.27 52.24
CA LEU A 6 21.33 -0.02 51.45
C LEU A 6 21.55 0.41 49.99
N GLY A 7 22.02 -0.51 49.15
CA GLY A 7 22.12 -0.25 47.71
C GLY A 7 22.59 -1.45 46.89
N LEU A 8 22.53 -2.67 47.43
CA LEU A 8 23.31 -3.81 46.94
C LEU A 8 22.52 -4.91 46.24
N TRP A 9 21.19 -4.84 46.05
CA TRP A 9 20.42 -6.01 45.62
C TRP A 9 19.18 -5.74 44.75
N PHE A 10 19.20 -4.75 43.84
CA PHE A 10 18.03 -4.46 42.98
C PHE A 10 18.30 -4.37 41.46
N PHE A 11 19.50 -4.71 40.98
CA PHE A 11 19.82 -4.57 39.55
C PHE A 11 19.69 -5.86 38.73
N GLN A 12 19.28 -6.99 39.33
CA GLN A 12 19.62 -8.28 38.71
C GLN A 12 18.66 -8.85 37.68
N ASP A 13 17.33 -8.67 37.75
CA ASP A 13 16.44 -9.35 36.77
C ASP A 13 15.33 -8.50 36.14
N THR A 14 15.11 -7.26 36.58
CA THR A 14 13.90 -6.51 36.15
C THR A 14 14.02 -5.87 34.77
N LEU A 15 15.18 -5.36 34.37
CA LEU A 15 15.29 -4.52 33.16
C LEU A 15 15.33 -5.32 31.85
N THR A 16 15.98 -6.49 31.83
CA THR A 16 16.05 -7.36 30.64
C THR A 16 14.71 -8.06 30.38
N ASP A 17 13.99 -8.37 31.47
CA ASP A 17 12.65 -8.95 31.42
C ASP A 17 11.60 -7.89 31.09
N LEU A 18 11.77 -6.63 31.56
CA LEU A 18 11.03 -5.48 31.07
C LEU A 18 11.24 -5.34 29.56
N TYR A 19 12.48 -5.25 29.07
CA TYR A 19 12.79 -5.11 27.64
C TYR A 19 12.11 -6.18 26.77
N ARG A 20 12.23 -7.46 27.14
CA ARG A 20 11.58 -8.56 26.38
C ARG A 20 10.07 -8.53 26.47
N GLN A 21 9.49 -8.36 27.66
CA GLN A 21 8.03 -8.26 27.80
C GLN A 21 7.48 -7.01 27.11
N PHE A 22 8.27 -5.94 27.01
CA PHE A 22 7.81 -4.65 26.49
C PHE A 22 7.91 -4.56 24.98
N PHE A 23 8.98 -5.08 24.36
CA PHE A 23 9.03 -5.28 22.90
C PHE A 23 7.95 -6.27 22.45
N ALA A 24 7.63 -7.26 23.29
CA ALA A 24 6.45 -8.12 23.07
C ALA A 24 5.10 -7.40 23.27
N SER A 25 5.08 -6.29 24.03
CA SER A 25 3.89 -5.46 24.28
C SER A 25 3.74 -4.27 23.34
N LEU A 26 4.76 -3.96 22.53
CA LEU A 26 4.64 -2.92 21.53
C LEU A 26 3.49 -3.32 20.61
N PRO A 27 2.50 -2.45 20.40
CA PRO A 27 1.47 -2.71 19.42
C PRO A 27 2.13 -3.08 18.09
N ARG A 28 1.74 -4.23 17.51
CA ARG A 28 2.23 -4.58 16.17
C ARG A 28 1.80 -3.48 15.21
N LEU A 29 2.73 -3.06 14.35
CA LEU A 29 2.37 -2.26 13.19
C LEU A 29 1.35 -3.06 12.36
N GLU A 30 0.15 -2.52 12.20
CA GLU A 30 -0.82 -3.07 11.28
C GLU A 30 -0.28 -2.96 9.86
N GLN A 31 -0.21 -4.09 9.14
CA GLN A 31 0.61 -4.18 7.93
C GLN A 31 -0.19 -4.29 6.62
N ALA A 32 -1.50 -4.54 6.61
CA ALA A 32 -2.16 -4.92 5.37
C ALA A 32 -3.24 -3.93 4.93
N ILE A 33 -2.90 -3.11 3.94
CA ILE A 33 -3.88 -2.51 3.03
C ILE A 33 -4.35 -3.64 2.12
N GLU A 34 -5.59 -4.11 2.31
CA GLU A 34 -6.17 -5.14 1.46
C GLU A 34 -6.44 -4.56 0.06
N LYS A 35 -5.69 -5.03 -0.94
CA LYS A 35 -5.91 -4.64 -2.34
C LYS A 35 -7.08 -5.41 -2.92
N LYS A 36 -8.01 -4.72 -3.56
CA LYS A 36 -9.15 -5.34 -4.27
C LYS A 36 -8.94 -5.25 -5.78
N VAL A 37 -9.18 -6.35 -6.48
CA VAL A 37 -9.03 -6.47 -7.95
C VAL A 37 -10.33 -7.02 -8.54
N ASN A 38 -10.92 -6.36 -9.55
CA ASN A 38 -12.14 -6.83 -10.23
C ASN A 38 -11.95 -7.04 -11.74
N LEU A 39 -12.08 -8.30 -12.18
CA LEU A 39 -11.73 -8.78 -13.51
C LEU A 39 -12.91 -9.59 -14.13
N PRO A 40 -13.95 -8.91 -14.67
CA PRO A 40 -15.04 -9.58 -15.37
C PRO A 40 -14.56 -10.30 -16.64
N PRO A 41 -15.15 -11.45 -17.02
CA PRO A 41 -14.69 -12.23 -18.18
C PRO A 41 -14.51 -11.39 -19.45
N PRO A 42 -13.40 -11.52 -20.20
CA PRO A 42 -13.13 -10.64 -21.34
C PRO A 42 -14.23 -10.65 -22.41
N LEU A 43 -14.61 -9.47 -22.92
CA LEU A 43 -15.69 -9.33 -23.91
C LEU A 43 -15.15 -9.44 -25.34
N ARG A 44 -15.82 -10.23 -26.19
CA ARG A 44 -15.59 -10.22 -27.64
C ARG A 44 -16.80 -9.64 -28.36
N SER A 45 -16.58 -8.83 -29.40
CA SER A 45 -17.68 -8.31 -30.22
C SER A 45 -18.43 -9.45 -30.92
N GLU A 46 -19.75 -9.38 -30.92
CA GLU A 46 -20.61 -10.29 -31.69
C GLU A 46 -20.76 -9.83 -33.16
N GLN A 47 -20.55 -8.55 -33.44
CA GLN A 47 -20.70 -7.95 -34.77
C GLN A 47 -19.55 -6.98 -35.06
N ASP A 48 -18.82 -7.22 -36.15
CA ASP A 48 -17.69 -6.40 -36.56
C ASP A 48 -18.11 -5.35 -37.59
N SER A 49 -17.74 -4.09 -37.33
CA SER A 49 -17.90 -2.96 -38.24
C SER A 49 -16.60 -2.64 -38.98
N PRO A 50 -16.59 -2.59 -40.33
CA PRO A 50 -15.40 -2.18 -41.08
C PRO A 50 -15.05 -0.69 -40.88
N GLN A 51 -15.97 0.12 -40.36
CA GLN A 51 -15.77 1.54 -40.03
C GLN A 51 -15.30 1.76 -38.59
N ALA A 52 -15.05 0.69 -37.83
CA ALA A 52 -14.67 0.77 -36.42
C ALA A 52 -13.55 1.77 -36.13
N HIS A 53 -13.85 2.73 -35.26
CA HIS A 53 -12.88 3.72 -34.79
C HIS A 53 -13.10 3.97 -33.31
N LEU A 54 -12.06 3.69 -32.51
CA LEU A 54 -12.07 3.89 -31.07
C LEU A 54 -11.06 4.94 -30.65
N THR A 55 -11.41 5.71 -29.63
CA THR A 55 -10.58 6.75 -29.04
C THR A 55 -10.55 6.64 -27.51
N VAL A 56 -9.42 6.97 -26.91
CA VAL A 56 -9.29 7.01 -25.43
C VAL A 56 -10.30 8.00 -24.83
N GLU A 57 -10.38 9.21 -25.40
CA GLU A 57 -11.27 10.28 -24.94
C GLU A 57 -12.75 9.89 -25.02
N GLY A 58 -13.19 9.33 -26.15
CA GLY A 58 -14.58 8.95 -26.35
C GLY A 58 -15.01 7.84 -25.41
N VAL A 59 -14.18 6.80 -25.22
CA VAL A 59 -14.50 5.71 -24.28
C VAL A 59 -14.67 6.24 -22.85
N ILE A 60 -13.78 7.14 -22.40
CA ILE A 60 -13.90 7.77 -21.08
C ILE A 60 -15.18 8.61 -21.00
N ALA A 61 -15.47 9.41 -22.01
CA ALA A 61 -16.66 10.28 -22.06
C ALA A 61 -17.97 9.47 -21.97
N PHE A 62 -18.11 8.40 -22.77
CA PHE A 62 -19.30 7.55 -22.74
C PHE A 62 -19.40 6.74 -21.45
N THR A 63 -18.28 6.30 -20.86
CA THR A 63 -18.27 5.67 -19.54
C THR A 63 -18.79 6.63 -18.47
N ASN A 64 -18.32 7.88 -18.47
CA ASN A 64 -18.78 8.91 -17.53
C ASN A 64 -20.24 9.33 -17.78
N ARG A 65 -20.72 9.26 -19.03
CA ARG A 65 -22.14 9.45 -19.34
C ARG A 65 -22.99 8.37 -18.69
N GLN A 66 -22.60 7.09 -18.78
CA GLN A 66 -23.31 5.99 -18.12
C GLN A 66 -23.33 6.17 -16.59
N ARG A 67 -22.19 6.53 -15.98
CA ARG A 67 -22.13 6.84 -14.55
C ARG A 67 -23.07 7.97 -14.15
N THR A 68 -23.10 9.05 -14.92
CA THR A 68 -23.99 10.20 -14.67
C THR A 68 -25.46 9.80 -14.76
N ILE A 69 -25.85 9.01 -15.76
CA ILE A 69 -27.23 8.47 -15.91
C ILE A 69 -27.64 7.65 -14.67
N HIS A 70 -26.68 6.96 -14.07
CA HIS A 70 -26.87 6.14 -12.87
C HIS A 70 -26.61 6.90 -11.55
N ASN A 71 -26.59 8.24 -11.57
CA ASN A 71 -26.37 9.11 -10.40
C ASN A 71 -25.04 8.88 -9.68
N LEU A 72 -24.01 8.44 -10.41
CA LEU A 72 -22.65 8.30 -9.93
C LEU A 72 -21.79 9.47 -10.42
N PRO A 73 -20.81 9.92 -9.61
CA PRO A 73 -19.87 10.93 -10.05
C PRO A 73 -19.04 10.41 -11.24
N PRO A 74 -18.68 11.29 -12.20
CA PRO A 74 -17.75 10.94 -13.25
C PRO A 74 -16.37 10.61 -12.66
N LEU A 75 -15.68 9.67 -13.28
CA LEU A 75 -14.30 9.31 -12.96
C LEU A 75 -13.35 10.35 -13.55
N ALA A 76 -12.32 10.69 -12.79
CA ALA A 76 -11.22 11.51 -13.27
C ALA A 76 -10.30 10.69 -14.18
N GLU A 77 -9.90 11.25 -15.32
CA GLU A 77 -8.90 10.60 -16.17
C GLU A 77 -7.52 10.61 -15.48
N SER A 78 -6.88 9.45 -15.43
CA SER A 78 -5.55 9.26 -14.88
C SER A 78 -4.56 8.89 -15.98
N GLY A 79 -3.59 9.77 -16.23
CA GLY A 79 -2.53 9.51 -17.21
C GLY A 79 -1.65 8.30 -16.87
N LEU A 80 -1.56 7.92 -15.59
CA LEU A 80 -0.87 6.71 -15.15
C LEU A 80 -1.65 5.46 -15.58
N LEU A 81 -2.97 5.45 -15.36
CA LEU A 81 -3.84 4.36 -15.79
C LEU A 81 -3.98 4.27 -17.31
N ASN A 82 -3.96 5.39 -18.04
CA ASN A 82 -3.91 5.36 -19.51
C ASN A 82 -2.67 4.60 -20.02
N ARG A 83 -1.50 4.87 -19.43
CA ARG A 83 -0.28 4.14 -19.80
C ARG A 83 -0.36 2.66 -19.43
N SER A 84 -0.93 2.34 -18.27
CA SER A 84 -1.17 0.96 -17.82
C SER A 84 -2.07 0.20 -18.81
N ALA A 85 -3.21 0.79 -19.17
CA ALA A 85 -4.17 0.20 -20.10
C ALA A 85 -3.60 0.08 -21.53
N ALA A 86 -2.83 1.08 -21.99
CA ALA A 86 -2.15 1.02 -23.28
C ALA A 86 -1.07 -0.07 -23.31
N ALA A 87 -0.30 -0.25 -22.22
CA ALA A 87 0.67 -1.33 -22.09
C ALA A 87 -0.01 -2.69 -22.15
N LYS A 88 -1.13 -2.88 -21.43
CA LYS A 88 -1.93 -4.11 -21.49
C LYS A 88 -2.41 -4.41 -22.91
N ALA A 89 -2.97 -3.42 -23.60
CA ALA A 89 -3.49 -3.59 -24.96
C ALA A 89 -2.36 -3.96 -25.95
N ALA A 90 -1.20 -3.32 -25.84
CA ALA A 90 -0.03 -3.61 -26.66
C ALA A 90 0.53 -5.01 -26.37
N ASP A 91 0.54 -5.43 -25.11
CA ASP A 91 1.00 -6.75 -24.69
C ASP A 91 0.09 -7.86 -25.22
N MET A 92 -1.23 -7.74 -25.05
CA MET A 92 -2.22 -8.66 -25.63
C MET A 92 -2.07 -8.77 -27.16
N LEU A 93 -1.90 -7.62 -27.84
CA LEU A 93 -1.70 -7.61 -29.28
C LEU A 93 -0.38 -8.27 -29.68
N LYS A 94 0.72 -8.02 -28.97
CA LYS A 94 2.04 -8.59 -29.29
C LYS A 94 2.09 -10.08 -28.99
N GLY A 95 1.57 -10.49 -27.85
CA GLY A 95 1.54 -11.88 -27.38
C GLY A 95 0.43 -12.73 -28.00
N GLN A 96 -0.47 -12.12 -28.79
CA GLN A 96 -1.61 -12.79 -29.43
C GLN A 96 -2.46 -13.57 -28.41
N TYR A 97 -2.76 -12.93 -27.29
CA TYR A 97 -3.60 -13.48 -26.24
C TYR A 97 -4.66 -12.46 -25.80
N PHE A 98 -5.77 -12.94 -25.22
CA PHE A 98 -6.85 -12.07 -24.74
C PHE A 98 -7.35 -12.57 -23.38
N ALA A 99 -6.70 -12.08 -22.32
CA ALA A 99 -6.95 -12.45 -20.93
C ALA A 99 -6.44 -11.33 -19.99
N HIS A 100 -6.92 -11.31 -18.75
CA HIS A 100 -6.49 -10.35 -17.72
C HIS A 100 -5.04 -10.56 -17.30
N ASP A 101 -4.64 -11.80 -17.11
CA ASP A 101 -3.25 -12.17 -16.85
C ASP A 101 -2.50 -12.39 -18.17
N SER A 102 -1.25 -11.91 -18.25
CA SER A 102 -0.37 -12.29 -19.34
C SER A 102 0.04 -13.77 -19.23
N PRO A 103 0.53 -14.40 -20.32
CA PRO A 103 1.12 -15.75 -20.25
C PRO A 103 2.28 -15.87 -19.23
N GLU A 104 2.96 -14.76 -18.94
CA GLU A 104 4.01 -14.62 -17.94
C GLU A 104 3.48 -14.34 -16.53
N GLY A 105 2.16 -14.20 -16.36
CA GLY A 105 1.49 -13.96 -15.09
C GLY A 105 1.44 -12.50 -14.65
N VAL A 106 1.66 -11.55 -15.56
CA VAL A 106 1.55 -10.10 -15.27
C VAL A 106 0.08 -9.69 -15.30
N ASP A 107 -0.41 -9.12 -14.22
CA ASP A 107 -1.80 -8.66 -14.08
C ASP A 107 -1.94 -7.12 -14.12
N VAL A 108 -3.17 -6.62 -13.92
CA VAL A 108 -3.45 -5.18 -13.87
C VAL A 108 -2.79 -4.48 -12.68
N ALA A 109 -2.60 -5.17 -11.55
CA ALA A 109 -1.97 -4.62 -10.36
C ALA A 109 -0.47 -4.37 -10.62
N ASP A 110 0.19 -5.31 -11.27
CA ASP A 110 1.60 -5.21 -11.68
C ASP A 110 1.78 -4.07 -12.69
N LEU A 111 0.97 -4.02 -13.73
CA LEU A 111 1.03 -2.97 -14.75
C LEU A 111 0.81 -1.57 -14.16
N ALA A 112 -0.17 -1.43 -13.28
CA ALA A 112 -0.42 -0.17 -12.58
C ALA A 112 0.78 0.23 -11.70
N ALA A 113 1.36 -0.72 -10.96
CA ALA A 113 2.54 -0.48 -10.12
C ALA A 113 3.77 -0.06 -10.95
N ASP A 114 4.00 -0.69 -12.10
CA ASP A 114 5.08 -0.35 -13.04
C ASP A 114 4.94 1.07 -13.61
N GLN A 115 3.71 1.57 -13.75
CA GLN A 115 3.46 2.97 -14.12
C GLN A 115 3.54 3.94 -12.93
N GLY A 116 3.74 3.45 -11.71
CA GLY A 116 3.77 4.24 -10.48
C GLY A 116 2.39 4.51 -9.88
N TYR A 117 1.34 3.82 -10.35
CA TYR A 117 0.00 3.95 -9.80
C TYR A 117 -0.17 3.10 -8.53
N ARG A 118 -0.27 3.76 -7.39
CA ARG A 118 -0.55 3.12 -6.09
C ARG A 118 -2.04 3.20 -5.81
N PHE A 119 -2.66 2.08 -5.43
CA PHE A 119 -4.11 1.98 -5.31
C PHE A 119 -4.56 1.18 -4.08
N ILE A 120 -5.80 1.43 -3.67
CA ILE A 120 -6.57 0.63 -2.70
C ILE A 120 -7.35 -0.46 -3.45
N GLU A 121 -7.96 -0.08 -4.56
CA GLU A 121 -8.79 -0.97 -5.39
C GLU A 121 -8.54 -0.65 -6.87
N ILE A 122 -8.54 -1.69 -7.70
CA ILE A 122 -8.33 -1.60 -9.14
C ILE A 122 -9.30 -2.54 -9.86
N GLY A 123 -9.71 -2.17 -11.07
CA GLY A 123 -10.54 -3.02 -11.92
C GLY A 123 -10.13 -2.93 -13.38
N GLU A 124 -10.46 -3.95 -14.15
CA GLU A 124 -10.17 -4.01 -15.59
C GLU A 124 -11.39 -4.44 -16.39
N ASN A 125 -11.71 -3.70 -17.46
CA ASN A 125 -12.61 -4.16 -18.51
C ASN A 125 -11.79 -4.40 -19.78
N LEU A 126 -12.00 -5.55 -20.43
CA LEU A 126 -11.35 -5.91 -21.68
C LEU A 126 -12.39 -6.08 -22.79
N ALA A 127 -12.08 -5.58 -23.98
CA ALA A 127 -12.84 -5.85 -25.18
C ALA A 127 -11.95 -6.12 -26.38
N LEU A 128 -12.35 -7.09 -27.21
CA LEU A 128 -11.74 -7.41 -28.50
C LEU A 128 -12.83 -7.41 -29.57
N GLY A 129 -12.65 -6.63 -30.62
CA GLY A 129 -13.54 -6.63 -31.78
C GLY A 129 -13.71 -5.25 -32.39
N ASN A 130 -14.32 -5.21 -33.56
CA ASN A 130 -14.50 -3.98 -34.32
C ASN A 130 -15.85 -3.33 -34.00
N PHE A 131 -15.99 -2.78 -32.79
CA PHE A 131 -17.14 -1.95 -32.43
C PHE A 131 -17.23 -0.71 -33.31
N LEU A 132 -18.44 -0.28 -33.68
CA LEU A 132 -18.63 0.84 -34.61
C LEU A 132 -17.92 2.12 -34.12
N ASP A 133 -18.13 2.46 -32.86
CA ASP A 133 -17.62 3.65 -32.19
C ASP A 133 -17.49 3.42 -30.67
N ASP A 134 -17.03 4.46 -29.97
CA ASP A 134 -16.84 4.46 -28.52
C ASP A 134 -18.14 4.25 -27.73
N GLU A 135 -19.28 4.74 -28.23
CA GLU A 135 -20.60 4.56 -27.58
C GLU A 135 -21.01 3.10 -27.62
N THR A 136 -20.91 2.48 -28.81
CA THR A 136 -21.25 1.07 -29.03
C THR A 136 -20.39 0.14 -28.17
N LEU A 137 -19.10 0.44 -28.03
CA LEU A 137 -18.21 -0.31 -27.15
C LEU A 137 -18.66 -0.23 -25.68
N VAL A 138 -18.95 0.98 -25.19
CA VAL A 138 -19.38 1.18 -23.80
C VAL A 138 -20.75 0.55 -23.55
N GLU A 139 -21.67 0.62 -24.50
CA GLU A 139 -22.97 -0.08 -24.43
C GLU A 139 -22.77 -1.60 -24.31
N ALA A 140 -21.87 -2.18 -25.11
CA ALA A 140 -21.57 -3.61 -25.02
C ALA A 140 -21.01 -4.02 -23.64
N TRP A 141 -20.17 -3.18 -23.01
CA TRP A 141 -19.77 -3.39 -21.62
C TRP A 141 -20.93 -3.22 -20.64
N MET A 142 -21.83 -2.26 -20.86
CA MET A 142 -23.00 -2.04 -19.99
C MET A 142 -24.03 -3.16 -20.05
N ASP A 143 -24.10 -3.88 -21.16
CA ASP A 143 -24.95 -5.06 -21.35
C ASP A 143 -24.33 -6.33 -20.75
N SER A 144 -23.03 -6.32 -20.46
CA SER A 144 -22.33 -7.40 -19.78
C SER A 144 -22.30 -7.18 -18.26
N PRO A 145 -22.95 -8.05 -17.44
CA PRO A 145 -23.12 -7.78 -16.00
C PRO A 145 -21.83 -7.45 -15.23
N GLY A 146 -20.74 -8.18 -15.48
CA GLY A 146 -19.47 -7.95 -14.78
C GLY A 146 -18.77 -6.65 -15.20
N HIS A 147 -18.76 -6.32 -16.49
CA HIS A 147 -18.18 -5.06 -16.98
C HIS A 147 -19.00 -3.85 -16.54
N ARG A 148 -20.33 -3.99 -16.56
CA ARG A 148 -21.27 -3.01 -16.01
C ARG A 148 -21.02 -2.75 -14.54
N GLU A 149 -20.76 -3.79 -13.74
CA GLU A 149 -20.43 -3.64 -12.32
C GLU A 149 -19.19 -2.76 -12.14
N ASN A 150 -18.14 -2.96 -12.94
CA ASN A 150 -16.97 -2.10 -12.92
C ASN A 150 -17.30 -0.65 -13.27
N ILE A 151 -18.02 -0.41 -14.38
CA ILE A 151 -18.39 0.95 -14.82
C ILE A 151 -19.22 1.67 -13.76
N LEU A 152 -20.14 0.97 -13.10
CA LEU A 152 -21.06 1.52 -12.10
C LEU A 152 -20.57 1.38 -10.65
N LYS A 153 -19.32 0.95 -10.44
CA LYS A 153 -18.80 0.82 -9.08
C LYS A 153 -18.64 2.19 -8.44
N GLY A 154 -19.29 2.39 -7.30
CA GLY A 154 -19.33 3.66 -6.58
C GLY A 154 -17.99 4.04 -5.94
N SER A 155 -17.13 3.07 -5.61
CA SER A 155 -15.84 3.29 -4.96
C SER A 155 -14.79 3.89 -5.91
N TYR A 156 -14.81 3.54 -7.20
CA TYR A 156 -13.84 4.05 -8.17
C TYR A 156 -13.85 5.59 -8.26
N ARG A 157 -12.66 6.15 -8.43
CA ARG A 157 -12.43 7.61 -8.52
C ARG A 157 -11.77 8.00 -9.83
N GLU A 158 -10.95 7.10 -10.37
CA GLU A 158 -10.15 7.37 -11.56
C GLU A 158 -10.35 6.29 -12.62
N ILE A 159 -10.10 6.66 -13.87
CA ILE A 159 -10.14 5.79 -15.04
C ILE A 159 -8.91 6.06 -15.92
N GLY A 160 -8.41 5.01 -16.56
CA GLY A 160 -7.54 5.14 -17.72
C GLY A 160 -7.95 4.14 -18.80
N VAL A 161 -7.72 4.51 -20.06
CA VAL A 161 -8.13 3.72 -21.22
C VAL A 161 -6.97 3.56 -22.19
N GLY A 162 -6.85 2.35 -22.74
CA GLY A 162 -5.96 2.03 -23.84
C GLY A 162 -6.75 1.38 -24.97
N VAL A 163 -6.65 1.93 -26.18
CA VAL A 163 -7.21 1.33 -27.39
C VAL A 163 -6.12 1.16 -28.43
N ILE A 164 -6.08 0.00 -29.09
CA ILE A 164 -5.10 -0.28 -30.14
C ILE A 164 -5.75 -1.07 -31.27
N ARG A 165 -5.43 -0.69 -32.51
CA ARG A 165 -5.83 -1.42 -33.70
C ARG A 165 -4.63 -2.19 -34.25
N GLY A 166 -4.82 -3.47 -34.53
CA GLY A 166 -3.74 -4.31 -35.06
C GLY A 166 -4.24 -5.63 -35.60
N THR A 167 -3.30 -6.50 -36.00
CA THR A 167 -3.62 -7.87 -36.42
C THR A 167 -3.60 -8.79 -35.20
N PHE A 168 -4.74 -9.41 -34.92
CA PHE A 168 -4.91 -10.39 -33.85
C PHE A 168 -5.55 -11.65 -34.44
N GLU A 169 -4.94 -12.82 -34.22
CA GLU A 169 -5.42 -14.11 -34.77
C GLU A 169 -5.65 -14.05 -36.30
N GLY A 170 -4.82 -13.28 -37.01
CA GLY A 170 -4.88 -13.11 -38.47
C GLY A 170 -5.95 -12.13 -38.98
N ARG A 171 -6.61 -11.37 -38.09
CA ARG A 171 -7.63 -10.37 -38.45
C ARG A 171 -7.26 -8.98 -37.93
N THR A 172 -7.54 -7.95 -38.73
CA THR A 172 -7.45 -6.56 -38.26
C THR A 172 -8.59 -6.29 -37.30
N THR A 173 -8.27 -6.03 -36.04
CA THR A 173 -9.25 -5.80 -34.96
C THR A 173 -8.80 -4.68 -34.04
N TRP A 174 -9.72 -4.19 -33.23
CA TRP A 174 -9.42 -3.38 -32.07
C TRP A 174 -9.33 -4.23 -30.80
N LEU A 175 -8.43 -3.82 -29.92
CA LEU A 175 -8.37 -4.18 -28.51
C LEU A 175 -8.63 -2.90 -27.71
N ALA A 176 -9.51 -2.99 -26.73
CA ALA A 176 -9.80 -1.90 -25.80
C ALA A 176 -9.68 -2.39 -24.35
N VAL A 177 -9.08 -1.56 -23.52
CA VAL A 177 -8.81 -1.82 -22.11
C VAL A 177 -9.26 -0.60 -21.31
N GLN A 178 -10.08 -0.81 -20.27
CA GLN A 178 -10.34 0.19 -19.24
C GLN A 178 -9.70 -0.28 -17.94
N HIS A 179 -8.91 0.57 -17.31
CA HIS A 179 -8.45 0.40 -15.93
C HIS A 179 -9.17 1.41 -15.05
N PHE A 180 -9.74 0.93 -13.95
CA PHE A 180 -10.41 1.73 -12.94
C PHE A 180 -9.58 1.75 -11.67
N GLY A 181 -9.56 2.87 -10.96
CA GLY A 181 -8.73 3.00 -9.77
C GLY A 181 -9.42 3.73 -8.61
N VAL A 182 -9.17 3.22 -7.41
CA VAL A 182 -9.19 3.99 -6.18
C VAL A 182 -7.74 4.29 -5.83
N PRO A 183 -7.22 5.51 -6.06
CA PRO A 183 -5.83 5.82 -5.78
C PRO A 183 -5.58 5.69 -4.28
N LEU A 184 -4.36 5.31 -3.89
CA LEU A 184 -3.98 5.16 -2.48
C LEU A 184 -4.16 6.47 -1.71
N SER A 185 -4.04 7.61 -2.39
CA SER A 185 -4.28 8.95 -1.87
C SER A 185 -5.76 9.28 -1.63
N ALA A 186 -6.71 8.40 -1.99
CA ALA A 186 -8.13 8.60 -1.72
C ALA A 186 -8.45 8.57 -0.22
N CYS A 187 -7.60 7.92 0.58
CA CYS A 187 -7.68 7.91 2.03
C CYS A 187 -6.39 8.51 2.62
N PRO A 188 -6.47 9.24 3.75
CA PRO A 188 -5.30 9.76 4.43
C PRO A 188 -4.48 8.58 4.96
N GLY A 189 -3.37 8.28 4.29
CA GLY A 189 -2.44 7.23 4.70
C GLY A 189 -1.69 7.61 5.98
N PRO A 190 -1.13 6.62 6.70
CA PRO A 190 -0.27 6.89 7.83
C PRO A 190 1.02 7.59 7.39
N ASP A 191 1.55 8.45 8.26
CA ASP A 191 2.75 9.24 8.01
C ASP A 191 3.98 8.34 7.89
N GLY A 192 4.58 8.31 6.69
CA GLY A 192 5.79 7.56 6.41
C GLY A 192 7.02 8.07 7.18
N GLY A 193 7.07 9.35 7.53
CA GLY A 193 8.12 9.92 8.38
C GLY A 193 8.01 9.45 9.82
N LEU A 194 6.79 9.31 10.34
CA LEU A 194 6.54 8.72 11.65
C LEU A 194 6.96 7.23 11.68
N ALA A 195 6.60 6.46 10.64
CA ALA A 195 7.04 5.07 10.51
C ALA A 195 8.57 4.93 10.52
N ALA A 196 9.27 5.78 9.76
CA ALA A 196 10.73 5.80 9.72
C ALA A 196 11.33 6.15 11.09
N THR A 197 10.76 7.14 11.78
CA THR A 197 11.20 7.55 13.13
C THR A 197 11.05 6.40 14.14
N ILE A 198 9.93 5.67 14.09
CA ILE A 198 9.72 4.48 14.94
C ILE A 198 10.80 3.43 14.68
N GLU A 199 11.15 3.20 13.42
CA GLU A 199 12.18 2.22 13.05
C GLU A 199 13.57 2.65 13.52
N ASP A 200 13.94 3.91 13.31
CA ASP A 200 15.19 4.49 13.81
C ASP A 200 15.28 4.39 15.35
N ASN A 201 14.17 4.66 16.04
CA ASN A 201 14.09 4.53 17.48
C ASN A 201 14.28 3.09 17.96
N LYS A 202 13.74 2.08 17.26
CA LYS A 202 14.01 0.66 17.58
C LYS A 202 15.50 0.34 17.46
N VAL A 203 16.14 0.76 16.37
CA VAL A 203 17.58 0.57 16.18
C VAL A 203 18.38 1.21 17.32
N ARG A 204 18.01 2.42 17.72
CA ARG A 204 18.67 3.12 18.82
C ARG A 204 18.42 2.45 20.18
N LEU A 205 17.22 1.94 20.43
CA LEU A 205 16.90 1.16 21.63
C LEU A 205 17.75 -0.11 21.70
N ASP A 206 17.97 -0.79 20.58
CA ASP A 206 18.83 -1.98 20.53
C ASP A 206 20.29 -1.64 20.84
N GLN A 207 20.80 -0.52 20.30
CA GLN A 207 22.15 -0.04 20.60
C GLN A 207 22.31 0.32 22.09
N LEU A 208 21.37 1.08 22.66
CA LEU A 208 21.38 1.44 24.08
C LEU A 208 21.28 0.21 24.98
N SER A 209 20.47 -0.79 24.59
CA SER A 209 20.34 -2.07 25.31
C SER A 209 21.68 -2.83 25.36
N GLN A 210 22.41 -2.87 24.25
CA GLN A 210 23.74 -3.48 24.20
C GLN A 210 24.76 -2.72 25.07
N GLU A 211 24.76 -1.39 25.02
CA GLU A 211 25.65 -0.58 25.86
C GLU A 211 25.35 -0.74 27.35
N LEU A 212 24.06 -0.74 27.72
CA LEU A 212 23.62 -1.00 29.10
C LEU A 212 24.09 -2.39 29.58
N ALA A 213 23.98 -3.42 28.73
CA ALA A 213 24.46 -4.75 29.07
C ALA A 213 25.97 -4.78 29.31
N GLN A 214 26.75 -4.11 28.46
CA GLN A 214 28.20 -4.00 28.63
C GLN A 214 28.57 -3.27 29.92
N ARG A 215 28.00 -2.09 30.16
CA ARG A 215 28.32 -1.28 31.35
C ARG A 215 27.89 -1.94 32.65
N LYS A 216 26.79 -2.70 32.63
CA LYS A 216 26.38 -3.54 33.75
C LYS A 216 27.47 -4.58 34.08
N GLN A 217 28.01 -5.28 33.07
CA GLN A 217 29.10 -6.24 33.28
C GLN A 217 30.35 -5.56 33.86
N GLU A 218 30.72 -4.38 33.37
CA GLU A 218 31.85 -3.61 33.89
C GLU A 218 31.67 -3.23 35.37
N LEU A 219 30.47 -2.75 35.74
CA LEU A 219 30.12 -2.42 37.13
C LEU A 219 30.13 -3.66 38.05
N GLU A 220 29.64 -4.79 37.54
CA GLU A 220 29.63 -6.06 38.29
C GLU A 220 31.05 -6.56 38.59
N ALA A 221 31.97 -6.39 37.63
CA ALA A 221 33.37 -6.78 37.73
C ALA A 221 34.26 -5.79 38.51
N TYR A 222 33.86 -4.53 38.66
CA TYR A 222 34.68 -3.49 39.30
C TYR A 222 34.94 -3.75 40.79
N GLN A 223 36.19 -3.56 41.24
CA GLN A 223 36.58 -3.66 42.65
C GLN A 223 37.64 -2.61 43.03
N PRO A 224 37.54 -1.99 44.23
CA PRO A 224 36.44 -2.14 45.18
C PRO A 224 35.19 -1.39 44.70
N LYS A 225 33.99 -1.90 45.03
CA LYS A 225 32.69 -1.27 44.67
C LYS A 225 32.37 -0.03 45.52
N ARG A 226 33.29 0.95 45.55
CA ARG A 226 33.20 2.18 46.34
C ARG A 226 34.21 3.21 45.85
N GLY A 227 33.96 4.47 46.16
CA GLY A 227 34.85 5.58 45.83
C GLY A 227 34.47 6.26 44.51
N PRO A 228 35.13 7.39 44.20
CA PRO A 228 34.67 8.31 43.17
C PRO A 228 34.61 7.71 41.77
N GLU A 229 35.53 6.82 41.42
CA GLU A 229 35.54 6.16 40.10
C GLU A 229 34.40 5.15 39.93
N TYR A 230 34.04 4.42 40.99
CA TYR A 230 32.90 3.51 40.95
C TYR A 230 31.58 4.29 40.89
N GLU A 231 31.47 5.36 41.69
CA GLU A 231 30.31 6.27 41.68
C GLU A 231 30.11 6.88 40.29
N GLN A 232 31.17 7.35 39.63
CA GLN A 232 31.08 7.85 38.25
C GLN A 232 30.52 6.81 37.28
N LYS A 233 30.98 5.55 37.34
CA LYS A 233 30.46 4.48 36.47
C LYS A 233 28.99 4.18 36.72
N VAL A 234 28.55 4.26 37.98
CA VAL A 234 27.14 4.11 38.35
C VAL A 234 26.30 5.25 37.77
N ASP A 235 26.79 6.49 37.87
CA ASP A 235 26.12 7.66 37.31
C ASP A 235 25.99 7.56 35.78
N GLU A 236 27.05 7.14 35.09
CA GLU A 236 27.02 6.92 33.63
C GLU A 236 26.01 5.82 33.24
N TYR A 237 25.95 4.72 33.99
CA TYR A 237 24.96 3.66 33.76
C TYR A 237 23.53 4.16 33.99
N ASN A 238 23.28 4.84 35.11
CA ASN A 238 21.96 5.36 35.43
C ASN A 238 21.49 6.41 34.40
N GLY A 239 22.40 7.27 33.93
CA GLY A 239 22.09 8.23 32.86
C GLY A 239 21.68 7.53 31.55
N LEU A 240 22.33 6.43 31.19
CA LEU A 240 21.91 5.63 30.02
C LEU A 240 20.56 4.95 30.22
N VAL A 241 20.27 4.48 31.44
CA VAL A 241 18.95 3.93 31.78
C VAL A 241 17.86 4.99 31.61
N GLU A 242 18.12 6.23 32.02
CA GLU A 242 17.18 7.34 31.83
C GLU A 242 16.93 7.64 30.35
N VAL A 243 17.99 7.77 29.54
CA VAL A 243 17.87 7.99 28.08
C VAL A 243 17.10 6.86 27.42
N TYR A 244 17.42 5.63 27.78
CA TYR A 244 16.75 4.44 27.26
C TYR A 244 15.26 4.41 27.61
N ASN A 245 14.90 4.66 28.88
CA ASN A 245 13.51 4.70 29.32
C ASN A 245 12.73 5.84 28.68
N GLN A 246 13.34 7.01 28.48
CA GLN A 246 12.71 8.13 27.78
C GLN A 246 12.41 7.77 26.32
N LEU A 247 13.39 7.20 25.60
CA LEU A 247 13.22 6.79 24.21
C LEU A 247 12.13 5.73 24.06
N ILE A 248 12.00 4.84 25.04
CA ILE A 248 10.89 3.88 25.10
C ILE A 248 9.53 4.59 25.16
N VAL A 249 9.36 5.56 26.07
CA VAL A 249 8.08 6.28 26.24
C VAL A 249 7.72 7.06 24.97
N GLU A 250 8.70 7.72 24.36
CA GLU A 250 8.54 8.45 23.10
C GLU A 250 8.12 7.50 21.97
N THR A 251 8.85 6.39 21.80
CA THR A 251 8.55 5.38 20.76
C THR A 251 7.16 4.78 20.94
N LYS A 252 6.72 4.57 22.20
CA LYS A 252 5.37 4.08 22.47
C LYS A 252 4.28 5.02 22.00
N GLY A 253 4.38 6.31 22.35
CA GLY A 253 3.43 7.31 21.88
C GLY A 253 3.37 7.38 20.36
N GLN A 254 4.54 7.32 19.70
CA GLN A 254 4.63 7.31 18.24
C GLN A 254 3.96 6.09 17.61
N VAL A 255 4.14 4.89 18.19
CA VAL A 255 3.47 3.67 17.71
C VAL A 255 1.96 3.76 17.89
N GLU A 256 1.48 4.30 19.01
CA GLU A 256 0.05 4.53 19.23
C GLU A 256 -0.54 5.51 18.20
N ASP A 257 0.15 6.63 17.95
CA ASP A 257 -0.25 7.61 16.94
C ASP A 257 -0.27 7.01 15.53
N TYR A 258 0.76 6.24 15.18
CA TYR A 258 0.83 5.56 13.89
C TYR A 258 -0.33 4.57 13.70
N ASN A 259 -0.62 3.76 14.72
CA ASN A 259 -1.73 2.81 14.65
C ASN A 259 -3.09 3.51 14.58
N ASN A 260 -3.27 4.65 15.24
CA ASN A 260 -4.47 5.46 15.08
C ASN A 260 -4.65 5.94 13.63
N GLN A 261 -3.56 6.32 12.95
CA GLN A 261 -3.59 6.69 11.54
C GLN A 261 -3.91 5.50 10.63
N VAL A 262 -3.33 4.32 10.90
CA VAL A 262 -3.66 3.09 10.15
C VAL A 262 -5.13 2.72 10.32
N ASN A 263 -5.66 2.78 11.54
CA ASN A 263 -7.07 2.55 11.82
C ASN A 263 -7.99 3.53 11.08
N ALA A 264 -7.62 4.82 11.05
CA ALA A 264 -8.36 5.84 10.31
C ALA A 264 -8.32 5.58 8.79
N PHE A 265 -7.17 5.17 8.25
CA PHE A 265 -7.04 4.77 6.86
C PHE A 265 -7.94 3.55 6.54
N ASN A 266 -7.89 2.50 7.36
CA ASN A 266 -8.70 1.29 7.18
C ASN A 266 -10.21 1.59 7.29
N ALA A 267 -10.61 2.47 8.20
CA ALA A 267 -11.99 2.93 8.31
C ALA A 267 -12.44 3.71 7.06
N CYS A 268 -11.57 4.57 6.51
CA CYS A 268 -11.81 5.25 5.25
C CYS A 268 -11.99 4.24 4.11
N VAL A 269 -11.06 3.29 3.94
CA VAL A 269 -11.13 2.23 2.92
C VAL A 269 -12.42 1.42 3.03
N GLY A 270 -12.86 1.08 4.25
CA GLY A 270 -14.10 0.37 4.49
C GLY A 270 -15.38 1.15 4.18
N SER A 271 -15.28 2.48 4.01
CA SER A 271 -16.41 3.37 3.71
C SER A 271 -16.54 3.76 2.23
N LEU A 272 -15.56 3.38 1.39
CA LEU A 272 -15.56 3.63 -0.05
C LEU A 272 -16.53 2.72 -0.81
#